data_AF-A0A7S3HMC4-F1
#
_entry.id   AF-A0A7S3HMC4-F1
#
_cell.length_a   1.000
_cell.length_b   1.000
_cell.length_c   1.000
_cell.angle_alpha   90.00
_cell.angle_beta   90.00
_cell.angle_gamma   90.00
#
_symmetry.space_group_name_H-M   'P 1'
#
loop_
_entity.id
_entity.type
_entity.pdbx_description
1 polymer ?
#
loop_
_entity_poly.entity_id
_entity_poly.type
_entity_poly.pdbx_seq_one_letter_code
_entity_poly.pdbx_strand_id
1 'polypeptide(L)'
;RNSDGFFEHLCEKEEAEALRETIRSFFEKHVRAAFPLRRYVFDVYVCAAPKRKVRLVDFSPWGPTTDACLYDWPELKDLAVAAAAAAESEAPFQFRVVNDDSERQSKAERFHNIPVELAQLSGGEGLEDFIRKADRLLEEKRREGDPA
;
A
#
# COMPACT_ATOMS: atom_id res chain seq x y z
N ARG A 1 -3.14 1.40 -5.69
CA ARG A 1 -2.17 0.28 -5.54
C ARG A 1 -0.92 0.48 -6.38
N ASN A 2 -1.02 0.79 -7.68
CA ASN A 2 0.15 1.22 -8.45
C ASN A 2 0.48 2.69 -8.11
N SER A 3 1.40 2.90 -7.16
CA SER A 3 1.90 4.25 -6.82
C SER A 3 3.13 4.67 -7.64
N ASP A 4 3.63 3.80 -8.53
CA ASP A 4 4.76 4.10 -9.43
C ASP A 4 4.28 4.65 -10.80
N GLY A 5 2.98 4.54 -11.09
CA GLY A 5 2.38 4.85 -12.38
C GLY A 5 1.38 6.01 -12.30
N PHE A 6 1.46 6.91 -13.28
CA PHE A 6 0.51 7.99 -13.48
C PHE A 6 -0.52 7.60 -14.57
N PHE A 7 -1.79 7.87 -14.31
CA PHE A 7 -2.89 7.56 -15.23
C PHE A 7 -3.83 8.76 -15.35
N GLU A 8 -3.72 9.49 -16.46
CA GLU A 8 -4.42 10.76 -16.68
C GLU A 8 -5.95 10.66 -16.49
N HIS A 9 -6.57 9.59 -16.97
CA HIS A 9 -8.02 9.38 -16.81
C HIS A 9 -8.46 9.31 -15.34
N LEU A 10 -7.58 8.92 -14.40
CA LEU A 10 -7.91 8.90 -12.97
C LEU A 10 -7.91 10.30 -12.33
N CYS A 11 -7.29 11.28 -12.97
CA CYS A 11 -7.31 12.68 -12.54
C CYS A 11 -8.60 13.40 -12.96
N GLU A 12 -9.36 12.84 -13.90
CA GLU A 12 -10.68 13.34 -14.26
C GLU A 12 -11.64 13.19 -13.08
N LYS A 13 -12.24 14.30 -12.64
CA LYS A 13 -13.05 14.35 -11.43
C LYS A 13 -14.23 13.38 -11.49
N GLU A 14 -14.90 13.32 -12.63
CA GLU A 14 -16.03 12.42 -12.85
C GLU A 14 -15.63 10.95 -12.78
N GLU A 15 -14.48 10.59 -13.35
CA GLU A 15 -13.94 9.23 -13.32
C GLU A 15 -13.56 8.82 -11.88
N ALA A 16 -12.86 9.71 -11.17
CA ALA A 16 -12.44 9.49 -9.79
C ALA A 16 -13.65 9.29 -8.86
N GLU A 17 -14.68 10.16 -8.95
CA GLU A 17 -15.90 10.02 -8.14
C GLU A 17 -16.69 8.76 -8.53
N ALA A 18 -16.74 8.40 -9.82
CA ALA A 18 -17.39 7.16 -10.24
C ALA A 18 -16.69 5.91 -9.68
N LEU A 19 -15.35 5.89 -9.66
CA LEU A 19 -14.57 4.81 -9.03
C LEU A 19 -14.80 4.76 -7.53
N ARG A 20 -14.74 5.92 -6.87
CA ARG A 20 -14.97 6.07 -5.44
C ARG A 20 -16.30 5.44 -5.02
N GLU A 21 -17.39 5.79 -5.69
CA GLU A 21 -18.71 5.24 -5.35
C GLU A 21 -18.87 3.78 -5.75
N THR A 22 -18.24 3.35 -6.84
CA THR A 22 -18.22 1.94 -7.23
C THR A 22 -17.56 1.07 -6.15
N ILE A 23 -16.40 1.50 -5.63
CA ILE A 23 -15.67 0.79 -4.58
C ILE A 23 -16.44 0.83 -3.26
N ARG A 24 -16.99 1.98 -2.86
CA ARG A 24 -17.84 2.09 -1.67
C ARG A 24 -19.04 1.15 -1.73
N SER A 25 -19.77 1.16 -2.84
CA SER A 25 -20.94 0.30 -3.05
C SER A 25 -20.58 -1.18 -2.96
N PHE A 26 -19.44 -1.57 -3.53
CA PHE A 26 -18.92 -2.93 -3.43
C PHE A 26 -18.59 -3.31 -1.98
N PHE A 27 -17.91 -2.43 -1.25
CA PHE A 27 -17.57 -2.66 0.16
C PHE A 27 -18.82 -2.90 1.01
N GLU A 28 -19.79 -1.98 0.96
CA GLU A 28 -21.01 -2.07 1.77
C GLU A 28 -21.83 -3.33 1.47
N LYS A 29 -21.95 -3.70 0.18
CA LYS A 29 -22.80 -4.83 -0.23
C LYS A 29 -22.16 -6.20 -0.07
N HIS A 30 -20.84 -6.29 -0.25
CA HIS A 30 -20.16 -7.59 -0.40
C HIS A 30 -19.06 -7.85 0.61
N VAL A 31 -18.50 -6.81 1.25
CA VAL A 31 -17.30 -6.96 2.09
C VAL A 31 -17.58 -6.67 3.55
N ARG A 32 -18.27 -5.56 3.88
CA ARG A 32 -18.46 -5.04 5.25
C ARG A 32 -18.98 -6.09 6.23
N ALA A 33 -19.99 -6.87 5.83
CA ALA A 33 -20.62 -7.87 6.68
C ALA A 33 -20.06 -9.30 6.47
N ALA A 34 -19.08 -9.47 5.58
CA ALA A 34 -18.56 -10.78 5.22
C ALA A 34 -17.50 -11.31 6.20
N PHE A 35 -16.89 -10.43 7.00
CA PHE A 35 -15.80 -10.77 7.92
C PHE A 35 -16.09 -10.36 9.36
N PRO A 36 -15.66 -11.17 10.35
CA PRO A 36 -15.83 -10.86 11.77
C PRO A 36 -14.88 -9.75 12.26
N LEU A 37 -13.82 -9.46 11.49
CA LEU A 37 -12.84 -8.44 11.84
C LEU A 37 -13.40 -7.05 11.57
N ARG A 38 -13.19 -6.12 12.52
CA ARG A 38 -13.64 -4.72 12.38
C ARG A 38 -12.73 -3.86 11.52
N ARG A 39 -11.47 -4.25 11.36
CA ARG A 39 -10.46 -3.49 10.60
C ARG A 39 -9.60 -4.45 9.79
N TYR A 40 -9.49 -4.18 8.50
CA TYR A 40 -8.71 -4.94 7.54
C TYR A 40 -8.44 -4.04 6.33
N VAL A 41 -7.45 -4.42 5.53
CA VAL A 41 -7.19 -3.83 4.22
C VAL A 41 -7.62 -4.83 3.17
N PHE A 42 -8.18 -4.37 2.06
CA PHE A 42 -8.50 -5.23 0.94
C PHE A 42 -8.16 -4.54 -0.38
N ASP A 43 -7.60 -5.32 -1.29
CA ASP A 43 -7.24 -4.84 -2.62
C ASP A 43 -8.36 -5.21 -3.61
N VAL A 44 -8.70 -4.27 -4.48
CA VAL A 44 -9.66 -4.49 -5.56
C VAL A 44 -9.09 -4.12 -6.91
N TYR A 45 -9.50 -4.88 -7.92
CA TYR A 45 -9.32 -4.54 -9.32
C TYR A 45 -10.66 -4.12 -9.90
N VAL A 46 -10.73 -2.88 -10.39
CA VAL A 46 -11.92 -2.35 -11.08
C VAL A 46 -11.67 -2.43 -12.58
N CYS A 47 -12.49 -3.23 -13.28
CA CYS A 47 -12.41 -3.30 -14.74
C CYS A 47 -12.78 -1.94 -15.38
N ALA A 48 -12.26 -1.67 -16.57
CA ALA A 48 -12.56 -0.45 -17.30
C ALA A 48 -14.07 -0.23 -17.54
N ALA A 49 -14.43 1.04 -17.74
CA ALA A 49 -15.76 1.44 -18.18
C ALA A 49 -16.17 0.70 -19.48
N PRO A 50 -17.48 0.52 -19.74
CA PRO A 50 -18.62 1.02 -18.96
C PRO A 50 -19.07 0.08 -17.82
N LYS A 51 -18.61 -1.17 -17.80
CA LYS A 51 -19.15 -2.20 -16.88
C LYS A 51 -18.64 -2.07 -15.44
N ARG A 52 -17.47 -1.43 -15.22
CA ARG A 52 -16.84 -1.19 -13.89
C ARG A 52 -16.93 -2.36 -12.91
N LYS A 53 -16.75 -3.59 -13.41
CA LYS A 53 -16.86 -4.78 -12.56
C LYS A 53 -15.73 -4.77 -11.53
N VAL A 54 -16.08 -4.78 -10.25
CA VAL A 54 -15.13 -4.88 -9.15
C VAL A 54 -14.81 -6.34 -8.89
N ARG A 55 -13.53 -6.64 -8.75
CA ARG A 55 -13.02 -7.95 -8.31
C ARG A 55 -12.19 -7.74 -7.06
N LEU A 56 -12.50 -8.49 -6.01
CA LEU A 56 -11.63 -8.60 -4.84
C LEU A 56 -10.35 -9.35 -5.25
N VAL A 57 -9.20 -8.84 -4.84
CA VAL A 57 -7.88 -9.40 -5.17
C VAL A 57 -7.28 -10.06 -3.94
N ASP A 58 -7.20 -9.34 -2.83
CA ASP A 58 -6.53 -9.81 -1.61
C ASP A 58 -7.10 -9.15 -0.35
N PHE A 59 -6.88 -9.78 0.80
CA PHE A 59 -7.07 -9.21 2.14
C PHE A 59 -5.76 -9.19 2.89
N SER A 60 -5.48 -8.06 3.53
CA SER A 60 -4.30 -7.86 4.36
C SER A 60 -4.68 -7.36 5.76
N PRO A 61 -3.86 -7.65 6.78
CA PRO A 61 -4.09 -7.13 8.13
C PRO A 61 -4.09 -5.60 8.17
N TRP A 62 -4.87 -5.02 9.08
CA TRP A 62 -4.79 -3.59 9.39
C TRP A 62 -3.55 -3.29 10.23
N GLY A 63 -2.53 -2.69 9.64
CA GLY A 63 -1.36 -2.17 10.36
C GLY A 63 -0.11 -2.05 9.49
N PRO A 64 1.00 -1.54 10.07
CA PRO A 64 2.24 -1.17 9.36
C PRO A 64 2.91 -2.27 8.53
N THR A 65 2.54 -3.54 8.75
CA THR A 65 2.98 -4.68 7.93
C THR A 65 2.37 -4.68 6.53
N THR A 66 1.31 -3.92 6.32
CA THR A 66 0.63 -3.77 5.03
C THR A 66 1.04 -2.43 4.42
N ASP A 67 1.25 -2.39 3.11
CA ASP A 67 1.54 -1.14 2.40
C ASP A 67 0.34 -0.19 2.42
N ALA A 68 0.54 1.04 2.91
CA ALA A 68 -0.51 2.06 2.97
C ALA A 68 -0.71 2.82 1.64
N CYS A 69 0.13 2.55 0.63
CA CYS A 69 0.09 3.25 -0.67
C CYS A 69 0.19 4.78 -0.46
N LEU A 70 -0.74 5.57 -1.01
CA LEU A 70 -0.77 7.04 -0.93
C LEU A 70 -1.18 7.58 0.45
N TYR A 71 -1.08 6.75 1.48
CA TYR A 71 -1.34 7.11 2.86
C TYR A 71 -0.17 6.73 3.77
N ASP A 72 -0.14 7.33 4.95
CA ASP A 72 0.71 6.91 6.05
C ASP A 72 -0.09 6.18 7.15
N TRP A 73 0.52 5.20 7.82
CA TRP A 73 -0.16 4.48 8.89
C TRP A 73 -0.59 5.33 10.09
N PRO A 74 0.17 6.35 10.53
CA PRO A 74 -0.29 7.29 11.56
C PRO A 74 -1.58 8.01 11.15
N GLU A 75 -1.66 8.57 9.94
CA GLU A 75 -2.89 9.26 9.50
C GLU A 75 -4.08 8.30 9.36
N LEU A 76 -3.85 7.07 8.90
CA LEU A 76 -4.91 6.05 8.84
C LEU A 76 -5.45 5.71 10.23
N LYS A 77 -4.60 5.70 11.27
CA LYS A 77 -5.03 5.51 12.66
C LYS A 77 -5.88 6.68 13.14
N ASP A 78 -5.47 7.90 12.86
CA ASP A 78 -6.22 9.10 13.24
C ASP A 78 -7.59 9.15 12.55
N LEU A 79 -7.65 8.80 11.26
CA LEU A 79 -8.90 8.67 10.52
C LEU A 79 -9.81 7.57 11.09
N ALA A 80 -9.24 6.44 11.50
CA ALA A 80 -10.01 5.36 12.11
C ALA A 80 -10.56 5.76 13.50
N VAL A 81 -9.88 6.62 14.24
CA VAL A 81 -10.36 7.18 15.52
C VAL A 81 -11.48 8.19 15.25
N ALA A 82 -11.28 9.11 14.31
CA ALA A 82 -12.29 10.09 13.92
C ALA A 82 -13.57 9.43 13.41
N ALA A 83 -13.45 8.41 12.55
CA ALA A 83 -14.58 7.65 12.03
C ALA A 83 -15.34 6.88 13.12
N ALA A 84 -14.66 6.42 14.19
CA ALA A 84 -15.31 5.77 15.32
C ALA A 84 -16.07 6.75 16.23
N ALA A 85 -15.70 8.03 16.23
CA ALA A 85 -16.36 9.09 16.99
C ALA A 85 -17.49 9.78 16.20
N ALA A 86 -17.46 9.71 14.87
CA ALA A 86 -18.47 10.28 13.99
C ALA A 86 -19.71 9.36 13.85
N ALA A 87 -20.86 9.96 13.53
CA ALA A 87 -22.00 9.18 13.03
C ALA A 87 -21.63 8.51 11.70
N GLU A 88 -22.13 7.31 11.42
CA GLU A 88 -21.76 6.54 10.22
C GLU A 88 -21.99 7.31 8.91
N SER A 89 -22.96 8.24 8.85
CA SER A 89 -23.23 9.06 7.66
C SER A 89 -22.23 10.21 7.45
N GLU A 90 -21.44 10.56 8.48
CA GLU A 90 -20.49 11.68 8.45
C GLU A 90 -19.03 11.21 8.44
N ALA A 91 -18.79 9.90 8.49
CA ALA A 91 -17.44 9.36 8.47
C ALA A 91 -16.73 9.77 7.15
N PRO A 92 -15.55 10.41 7.23
CA PRO A 92 -14.87 10.90 6.04
C PRO A 92 -14.34 9.73 5.22
N PHE A 93 -14.95 9.46 4.06
CA PHE A 93 -14.41 8.54 3.07
C PHE A 93 -13.44 9.31 2.17
N GLN A 94 -12.15 9.23 2.49
CA GLN A 94 -11.08 9.79 1.68
C GLN A 94 -10.74 8.87 0.51
N PHE A 95 -10.48 9.47 -0.66
CA PHE A 95 -10.06 8.75 -1.87
C PHE A 95 -8.91 9.52 -2.50
N ARG A 96 -7.76 8.86 -2.65
CA ARG A 96 -6.55 9.44 -3.24
C ARG A 96 -6.16 8.69 -4.51
N VAL A 97 -5.76 9.45 -5.52
CA VAL A 97 -5.17 8.98 -6.77
C VAL A 97 -3.84 9.71 -6.96
N VAL A 98 -2.93 9.14 -7.74
CA VAL A 98 -1.68 9.83 -8.11
C VAL A 98 -2.05 10.90 -9.13
N ASN A 99 -1.99 12.17 -8.74
CA ASN A 99 -2.38 13.30 -9.60
C ASN A 99 -1.22 13.87 -10.42
N ASP A 100 0.01 13.64 -9.98
CA ASP A 100 1.21 14.15 -10.63
C ASP A 100 2.38 13.16 -10.52
N ASP A 101 3.34 13.26 -11.43
CA ASP A 101 4.57 12.45 -11.42
C ASP A 101 5.39 12.61 -10.14
N SER A 102 5.31 13.78 -9.51
CA SER A 102 5.96 14.07 -8.23
C SER A 102 5.33 13.37 -7.02
N GLU A 103 4.09 12.90 -7.12
CA GLU A 103 3.40 12.14 -6.06
C GLU A 103 3.71 10.64 -6.12
N ARG A 104 4.59 10.21 -7.03
CA ARG A 104 5.04 8.82 -7.13
C ARG A 104 5.92 8.48 -5.92
N GLN A 105 5.44 7.58 -5.08
CA GLN A 105 6.26 7.01 -4.02
C GLN A 105 7.34 6.12 -4.63
N SER A 106 8.58 6.35 -4.23
CA SER A 106 9.69 5.55 -4.72
C SER A 106 9.64 4.14 -4.12
N LYS A 107 10.06 3.12 -4.89
CA LYS A 107 10.19 1.74 -4.35
C LYS A 107 11.08 1.66 -3.10
N ALA A 108 11.98 2.62 -2.89
CA ALA A 108 12.87 2.68 -1.74
C ALA A 108 12.13 2.92 -0.40
N GLU A 109 10.93 3.50 -0.45
CA GLU A 109 10.10 3.77 0.74
C GLU A 109 9.19 2.58 1.12
N ARG A 110 9.24 1.48 0.34
CA ARG A 110 8.42 0.28 0.54
C ARG A 110 9.04 -0.70 1.55
N PHE A 111 9.29 -0.23 2.77
CA PHE A 111 9.86 -1.03 3.87
C PHE A 111 9.04 -2.28 4.24
N HIS A 112 7.77 -2.34 3.82
CA HIS A 112 6.89 -3.50 4.00
C HIS A 112 7.31 -4.74 3.17
N ASN A 113 8.22 -4.59 2.19
CA ASN A 113 8.73 -5.71 1.39
C ASN A 113 10.10 -6.21 1.85
N ILE A 114 10.65 -5.64 2.93
CA ILE A 114 11.96 -6.03 3.47
C ILE A 114 11.82 -6.48 4.92
N PRO A 115 12.69 -7.41 5.38
CA PRO A 115 12.70 -7.83 6.78
C PRO A 115 12.80 -6.63 7.72
N VAL A 116 12.09 -6.70 8.85
CA VAL A 116 12.03 -5.60 9.84
C VAL A 116 13.43 -5.21 10.32
N GLU A 117 14.29 -6.20 10.50
CA GLU A 117 15.68 -6.02 10.90
C GLU A 117 16.45 -5.19 9.86
N LEU A 118 16.19 -5.41 8.57
CA LEU A 118 16.83 -4.67 7.48
C LEU A 118 16.29 -3.24 7.37
N ALA A 119 14.98 -3.05 7.56
CA ALA A 119 14.35 -1.74 7.61
C ALA A 119 14.82 -0.88 8.79
N GLN A 120 15.19 -1.51 9.92
CA GLN A 120 15.75 -0.80 11.08
C GLN A 120 17.22 -0.44 10.87
N LEU A 121 17.98 -1.27 10.14
CA LEU A 121 19.38 -1.00 9.79
C LEU A 121 19.53 0.19 8.81
N SER A 122 18.54 0.42 7.94
CA SER A 122 18.55 1.53 6.97
C SER A 122 18.34 2.91 7.57
N GLY A 123 17.91 3.00 8.84
CA GLY A 123 17.76 4.27 9.56
C GLY A 123 19.08 4.88 10.06
N GLY A 124 20.23 4.21 9.86
CA GLY A 124 21.55 4.70 10.26
C GLY A 124 22.68 4.13 9.38
N GLU A 125 23.94 4.33 9.79
CA GLU A 125 25.17 3.85 9.10
C GLU A 125 25.22 2.31 8.91
N GLY A 126 24.32 1.57 9.57
CA GLY A 126 24.32 0.11 9.63
C GLY A 126 23.98 -0.62 8.34
N LEU A 127 23.14 -0.06 7.46
CA LEU A 127 22.81 -0.72 6.18
C LEU A 127 23.99 -0.70 5.21
N GLU A 128 24.70 0.43 5.11
CA GLU A 128 25.87 0.54 4.25
C GLU A 128 26.99 -0.40 4.68
N ASP A 129 27.23 -0.48 5.99
CA ASP A 129 28.20 -1.43 6.55
C ASP A 129 27.76 -2.89 6.41
N PHE A 130 26.45 -3.16 6.51
CA PHE A 130 25.90 -4.49 6.25
C PHE A 130 26.10 -4.92 4.79
N ILE A 131 25.78 -4.05 3.82
CA ILE A 131 25.99 -4.31 2.39
C ILE A 131 27.48 -4.56 2.13
N ARG A 132 28.35 -3.69 2.63
CA ARG A 132 29.81 -3.82 2.50
C ARG A 132 30.33 -5.14 3.09
N LYS A 133 29.76 -5.60 4.21
CA LYS A 133 30.13 -6.88 4.84
C LYS A 133 29.60 -8.08 4.07
N ALA A 134 28.38 -7.99 3.53
CA ALA A 134 27.79 -9.03 2.69
C ALA A 134 28.58 -9.22 1.39
N ASP A 135 28.98 -8.11 0.72
CA ASP A 135 29.80 -8.14 -0.48
C ASP A 135 31.15 -8.83 -0.22
N ARG A 136 31.81 -8.51 0.89
CA ARG A 136 33.07 -9.14 1.28
C ARG A 136 32.93 -10.66 1.48
N LEU A 137 31.86 -11.11 2.15
CA LEU A 137 31.60 -12.53 2.37
C LEU A 137 31.26 -13.27 1.07
N LEU A 138 30.56 -12.63 0.14
CA LEU A 138 30.27 -13.19 -1.19
C LEU A 138 31.54 -13.30 -2.04
N GLU A 139 32.45 -12.32 -1.97
CA GLU A 139 33.76 -12.38 -2.62
C GLU A 139 34.65 -13.49 -2.05
N GLU A 140 34.67 -13.65 -0.72
CA GLU A 140 35.38 -14.75 -0.04
C GLU A 140 34.82 -16.10 -0.46
N LYS A 141 33.50 -16.27 -0.48
CA LYS A 141 32.87 -17.52 -0.96
C LYS A 141 33.09 -17.78 -2.45
N ARG A 142 33.17 -16.75 -3.30
CA ARG A 142 33.55 -16.92 -4.72
C ARG A 142 34.99 -17.39 -4.89
N ARG A 143 35.88 -17.01 -3.97
CA ARG A 143 37.29 -17.44 -3.98
C ARG A 143 37.46 -18.86 -3.40
N GLU A 144 36.62 -19.25 -2.45
CA GLU A 144 36.62 -20.61 -1.88
C GLU A 144 35.90 -21.64 -2.76
N GLY A 145 34.98 -21.19 -3.62
CA GLY A 145 34.13 -22.04 -4.48
C GLY A 145 34.73 -22.45 -5.83
N ASP A 146 36.00 -22.16 -6.12
CA ASP A 146 36.68 -22.57 -7.36
C ASP A 146 37.72 -23.68 -7.07
N PRO A 147 37.31 -24.94 -6.85
CA PRO A 147 38.23 -26.06 -6.98
C PRO A 147 38.46 -26.30 -8.49
N ALA A 148 39.74 -26.28 -8.87
CA ALA A 148 40.26 -26.52 -10.22
C ALA A 148 39.68 -27.75 -10.94
#